data_AF-A0A9D1J7M3-F1
#
_entry.id   AF-A0A9D1J7M3-F1
#
_cell.length_a   1.000
_cell.length_b   1.000
_cell.length_c   1.000
_cell.angle_alpha   90.00
_cell.angle_beta   90.00
_cell.angle_gamma   90.00
#
_symmetry.space_group_name_H-M   'P 1'
#
loop_
_entity.id
_entity.type
_entity.pdbx_description
1 polymer ?
#
loop_
_entity_poly.entity_id
_entity_poly.type
_entity_poly.pdbx_seq_one_letter_code
_entity_poly.pdbx_strand_id
1 'polypeptide(L)'
;MAKKHGILFKIFIFLLVLVLIVVGGVIVVVNLTPRQLGIAQVQVTPQSNVEQLGIADVRMSQILSLLSTVISEPNKQKIAPNAYTLQDAESADALAPLMGLSPSQQQPDYKKLMYGLSPDLGVKQPLTLAEKQLAYMVSAALQQFYVSVEGGIAAEIVDAVEVMKLLDATAEEITLYRQDGDCYMKTVVKLNVKDCVAEINKQIPVVQIADVIYCTIVNKVTVEDKKVLGITVNEGVLTQKEFVSVTVNDRHSEITEKVLDALFIVLTEEGKEPATVRVINDYVFMLVSLFCKNIGAIGTVVQGEPFYGIEGINFQTDEITFLP
;
A
#
# COMPACT_ATOMS: atom_id res chain seq x y z
N MET A 1 4.48 -2.51 22.48
CA MET A 1 5.44 -3.60 22.22
C MET A 1 4.82 -5.00 22.28
N ALA A 2 3.98 -5.33 23.28
CA ALA A 2 3.33 -6.65 23.36
C ALA A 2 2.43 -7.03 22.15
N LYS A 3 1.69 -6.06 21.56
CA LYS A 3 0.86 -6.29 20.36
C LYS A 3 1.65 -6.71 19.12
N LYS A 4 2.83 -6.10 18.89
CA LYS A 4 3.71 -6.43 17.74
C LYS A 4 4.17 -7.89 17.82
N HIS A 5 4.46 -8.38 19.04
CA HIS A 5 4.91 -9.75 19.27
C HIS A 5 3.78 -10.79 19.11
N GLY A 6 2.54 -10.47 19.51
CA GLY A 6 1.39 -11.37 19.31
C GLY A 6 1.00 -11.56 17.84
N ILE A 7 1.14 -10.52 17.02
CA ILE A 7 0.86 -10.58 15.58
C ILE A 7 2.01 -11.26 14.82
N LEU A 8 3.26 -10.94 15.15
CA LEU A 8 4.44 -11.68 14.66
C LEU A 8 4.33 -13.19 14.93
N PHE A 9 3.76 -13.57 16.09
CA PHE A 9 3.50 -14.96 16.44
C PHE A 9 2.42 -15.65 15.57
N LYS A 10 1.42 -14.91 15.07
CA LYS A 10 0.40 -15.44 14.14
C LYS A 10 0.96 -15.63 12.73
N ILE A 11 1.70 -14.64 12.22
CA ILE A 11 2.47 -14.74 10.97
C ILE A 11 3.43 -15.94 11.03
N PHE A 12 4.07 -16.09 12.18
CA PHE A 12 4.94 -17.20 12.51
C PHE A 12 4.21 -18.55 12.45
N ILE A 13 3.03 -18.71 13.04
CA ILE A 13 2.26 -19.97 12.94
C ILE A 13 1.89 -20.29 11.49
N PHE A 14 1.45 -19.29 10.71
CA PHE A 14 1.11 -19.49 9.30
C PHE A 14 2.31 -19.99 8.49
N LEU A 15 3.45 -19.32 8.61
CA LEU A 15 4.68 -19.69 7.92
C LEU A 15 5.30 -20.99 8.44
N LEU A 16 5.22 -21.25 9.74
CA LEU A 16 5.65 -22.51 10.36
C LEU A 16 4.84 -23.69 9.85
N VAL A 17 3.51 -23.56 9.77
CA VAL A 17 2.64 -24.59 9.17
C VAL A 17 3.06 -24.79 7.71
N LEU A 18 3.19 -23.71 6.94
CA LEU A 18 3.63 -23.73 5.54
C LEU A 18 4.97 -24.46 5.35
N VAL A 19 5.91 -24.32 6.28
CA VAL A 19 7.25 -24.88 6.18
C VAL A 19 7.39 -26.29 6.79
N LEU A 20 6.67 -26.63 7.87
CA LEU A 20 6.61 -28.00 8.42
C LEU A 20 6.13 -29.01 7.36
N ILE A 21 5.28 -28.55 6.45
CA ILE A 21 4.80 -29.29 5.28
C ILE A 21 5.95 -29.60 4.30
N VAL A 22 6.89 -28.67 4.12
CA VAL A 22 8.00 -28.79 3.15
C VAL A 22 9.10 -29.72 3.66
N VAL A 23 9.40 -29.68 4.96
CA VAL A 23 10.49 -30.45 5.57
C VAL A 23 10.18 -31.96 5.67
N GLY A 24 8.90 -32.35 5.71
CA GLY A 24 8.49 -33.75 5.85
C GLY A 24 8.52 -34.63 4.59
N GLY A 25 8.63 -34.07 3.38
CA GLY A 25 8.47 -34.85 2.14
C GLY A 25 8.93 -34.14 0.86
N VAL A 26 10.24 -34.05 0.65
CA VAL A 26 10.91 -33.02 -0.18
C VAL A 26 10.71 -33.09 -1.71
N ILE A 27 9.88 -33.98 -2.29
CA ILE A 27 9.60 -33.92 -3.76
C ILE A 27 8.11 -34.07 -4.11
N VAL A 28 7.37 -34.90 -3.38
CA VAL A 28 5.95 -35.15 -3.67
C VAL A 28 5.07 -33.99 -3.17
N VAL A 29 5.42 -33.41 -2.02
CA VAL A 29 4.58 -32.42 -1.32
C VAL A 29 4.51 -31.07 -2.04
N VAL A 30 5.57 -30.69 -2.76
CA VAL A 30 5.64 -29.40 -3.48
C VAL A 30 4.61 -29.30 -4.62
N ASN A 31 4.16 -30.42 -5.18
CA ASN A 31 3.11 -30.44 -6.21
C ASN A 31 1.70 -30.66 -5.66
N LEU A 32 1.57 -30.87 -4.35
CA LEU A 32 0.30 -31.07 -3.68
C LEU A 32 -0.25 -29.74 -3.12
N THR A 33 -1.56 -29.69 -2.92
CA THR A 33 -2.23 -28.58 -2.22
C THR A 33 -2.36 -28.89 -0.73
N PRO A 34 -2.52 -27.89 0.16
CA PRO A 34 -2.81 -28.15 1.57
C PRO A 34 -4.02 -29.09 1.78
N ARG A 35 -5.04 -29.03 0.92
CA ARG A 35 -6.16 -29.99 0.94
C ARG A 35 -5.69 -31.42 0.68
N GLN A 36 -4.85 -31.64 -0.33
CA GLN A 36 -4.30 -32.96 -0.65
C GLN A 36 -3.35 -33.49 0.42
N LEU A 37 -2.79 -32.60 1.23
CA LEU A 37 -1.91 -32.92 2.34
C LEU A 37 -2.68 -33.14 3.66
N GLY A 38 -4.01 -33.03 3.65
CA GLY A 38 -4.86 -33.26 4.82
C GLY A 38 -4.82 -32.12 5.85
N ILE A 39 -4.32 -30.96 5.47
CA ILE A 39 -4.04 -29.83 6.39
C ILE A 39 -4.90 -28.60 6.11
N ALA A 40 -5.89 -28.70 5.21
CA ALA A 40 -6.84 -27.63 4.94
C ALA A 40 -7.54 -27.12 6.23
N GLN A 41 -7.70 -28.00 7.22
CA GLN A 41 -8.33 -27.68 8.51
C GLN A 41 -7.34 -27.26 9.60
N VAL A 42 -6.03 -27.20 9.31
CA VAL A 42 -5.04 -26.76 10.30
C VAL A 42 -5.33 -25.31 10.67
N GLN A 43 -5.51 -25.08 11.95
CA GLN A 43 -5.80 -23.77 12.50
C GLN A 43 -4.53 -22.91 12.42
N VAL A 44 -4.64 -21.75 11.77
CA VAL A 44 -3.54 -20.81 11.56
C VAL A 44 -3.67 -19.65 12.53
N THR A 45 -4.88 -19.14 12.68
CA THR A 45 -5.26 -18.17 13.72
C THR A 45 -6.40 -18.76 14.54
N PRO A 46 -6.71 -18.22 15.73
CA PRO A 46 -7.86 -18.67 16.50
C PRO A 46 -9.20 -18.59 15.74
N GLN A 47 -9.25 -17.82 14.65
CA GLN A 47 -10.45 -17.54 13.86
C GLN A 47 -10.40 -18.11 12.43
N SER A 48 -9.24 -18.61 11.98
CA SER A 48 -9.05 -19.02 10.58
C SER A 48 -8.13 -20.23 10.45
N ASN A 49 -8.56 -21.19 9.62
CA ASN A 49 -7.75 -22.31 9.16
C ASN A 49 -7.28 -22.12 7.71
N VAL A 50 -6.44 -23.03 7.21
CA VAL A 50 -5.86 -22.95 5.86
C VAL A 50 -6.91 -22.86 4.73
N GLU A 51 -8.08 -23.48 4.91
CA GLU A 51 -9.21 -23.38 3.97
C GLU A 51 -9.87 -22.00 4.00
N GLN A 52 -10.09 -21.45 5.19
CA GLN A 52 -10.63 -20.11 5.40
C GLN A 52 -9.69 -19.00 4.91
N LEU A 53 -8.39 -19.28 4.80
CA LEU A 53 -7.40 -18.39 4.20
C LEU A 53 -7.36 -18.46 2.66
N GLY A 54 -8.17 -19.31 2.03
CA GLY A 54 -8.26 -19.39 0.56
C GLY A 54 -7.04 -20.01 -0.13
N ILE A 55 -6.08 -20.55 0.62
CA ILE A 55 -4.86 -21.16 0.08
C ILE A 55 -4.90 -22.70 0.05
N ALA A 56 -5.96 -23.32 0.56
CA ALA A 56 -6.06 -24.78 0.68
C ALA A 56 -5.96 -25.53 -0.65
N ASP A 57 -6.29 -24.88 -1.76
CA ASP A 57 -6.25 -25.44 -3.12
C ASP A 57 -5.10 -24.89 -3.97
N VAL A 58 -4.23 -24.06 -3.37
CA VAL A 58 -3.04 -23.54 -4.03
C VAL A 58 -1.90 -24.57 -3.87
N ARG A 59 -1.18 -24.87 -4.95
CA ARG A 59 -0.05 -25.80 -4.87
C ARG A 59 1.05 -25.22 -3.99
N MET A 60 1.67 -26.05 -3.16
CA MET A 60 2.78 -25.64 -2.30
C MET A 60 3.94 -25.03 -3.10
N SER A 61 4.25 -25.54 -4.28
CA SER A 61 5.26 -24.97 -5.20
C SER A 61 4.93 -23.55 -5.65
N GLN A 62 3.66 -23.22 -5.81
CA GLN A 62 3.23 -21.87 -6.18
C GLN A 62 3.32 -20.93 -4.99
N ILE A 63 2.89 -21.37 -3.80
CA ILE A 63 3.06 -20.60 -2.55
C ILE A 63 4.55 -20.36 -2.28
N LEU A 64 5.38 -21.39 -2.40
CA LEU A 64 6.83 -21.31 -2.22
C LEU A 64 7.50 -20.49 -3.31
N SER A 65 7.03 -20.53 -4.56
CA SER A 65 7.56 -19.69 -5.64
C SER A 65 7.24 -18.22 -5.40
N LEU A 66 6.06 -17.90 -4.90
CA LEU A 66 5.70 -16.54 -4.49
C LEU A 66 6.52 -16.08 -3.29
N LEU A 67 6.64 -16.90 -2.25
CA LEU A 67 7.56 -16.65 -1.14
C LEU A 67 9.00 -16.52 -1.66
N SER A 68 9.42 -17.29 -2.68
CA SER A 68 10.75 -17.18 -3.30
C SER A 68 10.95 -15.92 -4.14
N THR A 69 9.86 -15.32 -4.60
CA THR A 69 9.87 -14.00 -5.22
C THR A 69 10.02 -12.91 -4.16
N VAL A 70 9.64 -13.21 -2.91
CA VAL A 70 10.04 -12.44 -1.74
C VAL A 70 11.49 -12.79 -1.32
N ILE A 71 12.04 -13.97 -1.63
CA ILE A 71 13.43 -14.37 -1.29
C ILE A 71 14.51 -13.59 -2.06
N SER A 72 14.20 -13.06 -3.24
CA SER A 72 15.14 -12.25 -4.00
C SER A 72 15.00 -10.78 -3.63
N GLU A 73 16.12 -10.10 -3.38
CA GLU A 73 16.12 -8.68 -3.06
C GLU A 73 15.42 -7.91 -4.20
N PRO A 74 14.29 -7.24 -3.92
CA PRO A 74 13.49 -6.60 -4.94
C PRO A 74 14.30 -5.52 -5.66
N ASN A 75 14.27 -5.52 -7.00
CA ASN A 75 14.88 -4.46 -7.77
C ASN A 75 14.00 -3.20 -7.70
N LYS A 76 14.28 -2.34 -6.72
CA LYS A 76 13.55 -1.08 -6.49
C LYS A 76 13.45 -0.23 -7.75
N GLN A 77 14.52 -0.11 -8.53
CA GLN A 77 14.53 0.73 -9.74
C GLN A 77 13.57 0.22 -10.82
N LYS A 78 13.31 -1.09 -10.86
CA LYS A 78 12.33 -1.67 -11.78
C LYS A 78 10.89 -1.47 -11.27
N ILE A 79 10.69 -1.62 -9.96
CA ILE A 79 9.35 -1.64 -9.35
C ILE A 79 8.82 -0.21 -9.14
N ALA A 80 9.67 0.68 -8.63
CA ALA A 80 9.39 2.09 -8.35
C ALA A 80 10.39 2.99 -9.11
N PRO A 81 10.33 3.03 -10.46
CA PRO A 81 11.23 3.85 -11.27
C PRO A 81 11.10 5.35 -10.97
N ASN A 82 9.93 5.79 -10.49
CA ASN A 82 9.63 7.17 -10.13
C ASN A 82 9.65 7.37 -8.61
N ALA A 83 10.40 6.57 -7.85
CA ALA A 83 10.59 6.83 -6.43
C ALA A 83 11.19 8.21 -6.15
N TYR A 84 10.74 8.85 -5.08
CA TYR A 84 11.23 10.17 -4.68
C TYR A 84 12.66 10.12 -4.13
N THR A 85 13.35 11.25 -4.26
CA THR A 85 14.70 11.49 -3.78
C THR A 85 14.70 12.47 -2.60
N LEU A 86 15.87 12.73 -2.02
CA LEU A 86 16.02 13.76 -1.00
C LEU A 86 15.69 15.16 -1.54
N GLN A 87 16.01 15.44 -2.80
CA GLN A 87 15.70 16.73 -3.43
C GLN A 87 14.18 16.94 -3.58
N ASP A 88 13.44 15.87 -3.88
CA ASP A 88 11.98 15.90 -3.92
C ASP A 88 11.40 16.20 -2.53
N ALA A 89 12.00 15.64 -1.47
CA ALA A 89 11.60 15.93 -0.09
C ALA A 89 11.84 17.39 0.31
N GLU A 90 13.04 17.93 0.03
CA GLU A 90 13.39 19.32 0.33
C GLU A 90 12.48 20.30 -0.43
N SER A 91 12.20 20.01 -1.70
CA SER A 91 11.31 20.85 -2.52
C SER A 91 9.84 20.74 -2.08
N ALA A 92 9.38 19.56 -1.66
CA ALA A 92 8.07 19.38 -1.05
C ALA A 92 7.91 20.21 0.23
N ASP A 93 8.91 20.16 1.11
CA ASP A 93 8.91 20.90 2.38
C ASP A 93 8.87 22.42 2.17
N ALA A 94 9.53 22.92 1.12
CA ALA A 94 9.48 24.33 0.74
C ALA A 94 8.08 24.78 0.28
N LEU A 95 7.25 23.87 -0.24
CA LEU A 95 5.88 24.15 -0.69
C LEU A 95 4.85 23.99 0.43
N ALA A 96 5.20 23.33 1.53
CA ALA A 96 4.28 23.06 2.63
C ALA A 96 3.57 24.30 3.23
N PRO A 97 4.22 25.46 3.38
CA PRO A 97 3.55 26.68 3.83
C PRO A 97 2.41 27.13 2.90
N LEU A 98 2.49 26.84 1.60
CA LEU A 98 1.43 27.18 0.63
C LEU A 98 0.16 26.34 0.84
N MET A 99 0.26 25.22 1.56
CA MET A 99 -0.84 24.33 1.92
C MET A 99 -1.36 24.58 3.36
N GLY A 100 -0.88 25.65 4.02
CA GLY A 100 -1.24 25.96 5.40
C GLY A 100 -0.55 25.08 6.44
N LEU A 101 0.53 24.36 6.07
CA LEU A 101 1.27 23.51 6.99
C LEU A 101 2.37 24.30 7.70
N SER A 102 2.41 24.14 9.03
CA SER A 102 3.52 24.64 9.87
C SER A 102 4.46 23.48 10.23
N PRO A 103 5.76 23.76 10.44
CA PRO A 103 6.69 22.74 10.90
C PRO A 103 6.28 22.16 12.26
N SER A 104 6.33 20.83 12.36
CA SER A 104 6.27 20.07 13.60
C SER A 104 7.52 19.19 13.68
N GLN A 105 8.34 19.37 14.73
CA GLN A 105 9.52 18.53 14.97
C GLN A 105 10.43 18.35 13.72
N GLN A 106 10.84 19.47 13.09
CA GLN A 106 11.76 19.57 11.94
C GLN A 106 11.18 19.31 10.53
N GLN A 107 9.94 18.83 10.39
CA GLN A 107 9.29 18.67 9.08
C GLN A 107 7.87 19.28 9.10
N PRO A 108 7.29 19.67 7.96
CA PRO A 108 5.89 20.07 7.91
C PRO A 108 4.96 18.95 8.37
N ASP A 109 3.89 19.31 9.07
CA ASP A 109 2.93 18.36 9.67
C ASP A 109 1.95 17.77 8.63
N TYR A 110 2.47 16.99 7.68
CA TYR A 110 1.72 16.42 6.57
C TYR A 110 0.56 15.51 6.99
N LYS A 111 0.63 14.85 8.16
CA LYS A 111 -0.49 14.02 8.63
C LYS A 111 -1.80 14.79 8.71
N LYS A 112 -1.78 16.12 8.94
CA LYS A 112 -2.98 17.00 8.92
C LYS A 112 -3.78 16.91 7.62
N LEU A 113 -3.11 16.67 6.50
CA LEU A 113 -3.77 16.51 5.20
C LEU A 113 -4.51 15.17 5.08
N MET A 114 -4.24 14.15 5.91
CA MET A 114 -5.02 12.90 5.85
C MET A 114 -6.35 12.96 6.62
N TYR A 115 -6.54 13.95 7.51
CA TYR A 115 -7.74 14.04 8.34
C TYR A 115 -8.44 15.42 8.33
N GLY A 116 -7.79 16.48 7.85
CA GLY A 116 -8.46 17.75 7.50
C GLY A 116 -9.07 18.54 8.66
N LEU A 117 -8.63 18.34 9.91
CA LEU A 117 -9.26 19.00 11.07
C LEU A 117 -8.86 20.48 11.26
N SER A 118 -8.06 21.08 10.37
CA SER A 118 -7.61 22.47 10.51
C SER A 118 -8.22 23.39 9.44
N PRO A 119 -8.87 24.50 9.82
CA PRO A 119 -9.62 25.37 8.90
C PRO A 119 -8.73 26.15 7.91
N ASP A 120 -7.44 26.32 8.23
CA ASP A 120 -6.48 27.04 7.38
C ASP A 120 -5.78 26.12 6.36
N LEU A 121 -6.06 24.81 6.37
CA LEU A 121 -5.49 23.86 5.43
C LEU A 121 -5.95 24.13 3.99
N GLY A 122 -5.12 23.67 3.07
CA GLY A 122 -5.36 23.72 1.64
C GLY A 122 -4.81 24.99 1.00
N VAL A 123 -4.57 24.88 -0.30
CA VAL A 123 -3.95 25.92 -1.11
C VAL A 123 -4.90 27.10 -1.27
N LYS A 124 -4.36 28.32 -1.24
CA LYS A 124 -5.14 29.56 -1.48
C LYS A 124 -4.97 30.11 -2.89
N GLN A 125 -4.07 29.51 -3.66
CA GLN A 125 -3.79 29.77 -5.06
C GLN A 125 -3.43 28.45 -5.75
N PRO A 126 -3.53 28.35 -7.09
CA PRO A 126 -3.12 27.16 -7.79
C PRO A 126 -1.70 26.72 -7.43
N LEU A 127 -1.52 25.43 -7.12
CA LEU A 127 -0.25 24.83 -6.76
C LEU A 127 -0.01 23.58 -7.60
N THR A 128 1.11 23.53 -8.30
CA THR A 128 1.53 22.33 -9.01
C THR A 128 2.54 21.57 -8.16
N LEU A 129 2.29 20.28 -7.96
CA LEU A 129 3.16 19.35 -7.24
C LEU A 129 3.61 18.24 -8.18
N ALA A 130 4.91 17.92 -8.15
CA ALA A 130 5.41 16.74 -8.82
C ALA A 130 4.90 15.46 -8.12
N GLU A 131 4.69 14.39 -8.88
CA GLU A 131 4.26 13.09 -8.36
C GLU A 131 5.18 12.56 -7.24
N LYS A 132 6.49 12.77 -7.40
CA LYS A 132 7.51 12.41 -6.40
C LYS A 132 7.34 13.18 -5.10
N GLN A 133 7.00 14.46 -5.18
CA GLN A 133 6.72 15.27 -4.00
C GLN A 133 5.48 14.74 -3.28
N LEU A 134 4.41 14.43 -4.04
CA LEU A 134 3.20 13.83 -3.45
C LEU A 134 3.48 12.49 -2.75
N ALA A 135 4.23 11.60 -3.41
CA ALA A 135 4.63 10.32 -2.82
C ALA A 135 5.42 10.50 -1.51
N TYR A 136 6.38 11.43 -1.48
CA TYR A 136 7.10 11.80 -0.28
C TYR A 136 6.17 12.32 0.82
N MET A 137 5.31 13.29 0.52
CA MET A 137 4.43 13.91 1.50
C MET A 137 3.44 12.91 2.13
N VAL A 138 2.88 12.01 1.33
CA VAL A 138 2.02 10.91 1.81
C VAL A 138 2.82 9.95 2.69
N SER A 139 4.04 9.59 2.28
CA SER A 139 4.93 8.72 3.07
C SER A 139 5.29 9.37 4.42
N ALA A 140 5.64 10.66 4.42
CA ALA A 140 5.94 11.43 5.63
C ALA A 140 4.73 11.52 6.56
N ALA A 141 3.53 11.75 6.02
CA ALA A 141 2.28 11.77 6.78
C ALA A 141 2.02 10.43 7.49
N LEU A 142 2.20 9.29 6.81
CA LEU A 142 2.09 7.96 7.43
C LEU A 142 3.08 7.81 8.60
N GLN A 143 4.35 8.16 8.38
CA GLN A 143 5.39 8.04 9.41
C GLN A 143 5.12 8.94 10.64
N GLN A 144 4.62 10.16 10.42
CA GLN A 144 4.19 11.05 11.51
C GLN A 144 3.02 10.46 12.32
N PHE A 145 2.07 9.82 11.63
CA PHE A 145 0.97 9.09 12.26
C PHE A 145 1.44 7.87 13.08
N TYR A 146 2.51 7.21 12.65
CA TYR A 146 3.07 6.07 13.38
C TYR A 146 3.66 6.50 14.73
N VAL A 147 4.10 7.74 14.85
CA VAL A 147 4.61 8.31 16.10
C VAL A 147 3.46 8.75 17.02
N SER A 148 2.45 9.44 16.47
CA SER A 148 1.34 9.98 17.25
C SER A 148 0.03 10.06 16.47
N VAL A 149 -1.05 9.55 17.07
CA VAL A 149 -2.43 9.69 16.58
C VAL A 149 -3.11 10.77 17.42
N GLU A 150 -3.79 11.72 16.76
CA GLU A 150 -4.53 12.79 17.43
C GLU A 150 -5.98 12.37 17.71
N GLY A 151 -6.59 12.98 18.72
CA GLY A 151 -8.00 12.77 19.03
C GLY A 151 -8.91 13.50 18.03
N GLY A 152 -10.11 12.96 17.80
CA GLY A 152 -11.12 13.57 16.91
C GLY A 152 -11.01 13.16 15.44
N ILE A 153 -10.06 12.27 15.11
CA ILE A 153 -9.93 11.67 13.78
C ILE A 153 -11.01 10.60 13.58
N ALA A 154 -11.58 10.51 12.38
CA ALA A 154 -12.55 9.48 12.02
C ALA A 154 -11.97 8.07 12.22
N ALA A 155 -12.78 7.15 12.74
CA ALA A 155 -12.34 5.80 13.11
C ALA A 155 -11.74 5.04 11.92
N GLU A 156 -12.32 5.23 10.74
CA GLU A 156 -11.88 4.60 9.49
C GLU A 156 -10.46 5.03 9.10
N ILE A 157 -10.11 6.29 9.32
CA ILE A 157 -8.74 6.81 9.08
C ILE A 157 -7.77 6.18 10.09
N VAL A 158 -8.18 6.07 11.35
CA VAL A 158 -7.37 5.44 12.41
C VAL A 158 -7.12 3.97 12.08
N ASP A 159 -8.15 3.21 11.71
CA ASP A 159 -8.02 1.80 11.34
C ASP A 159 -7.09 1.62 10.12
N ALA A 160 -7.26 2.46 9.08
CA ALA A 160 -6.38 2.45 7.91
C ALA A 160 -4.91 2.70 8.28
N VAL A 161 -4.65 3.73 9.09
CA VAL A 161 -3.30 4.07 9.57
C VAL A 161 -2.71 2.96 10.45
N GLU A 162 -3.52 2.34 11.32
CA GLU A 162 -3.08 1.22 12.16
C GLU A 162 -2.61 0.02 11.32
N VAL A 163 -3.34 -0.30 10.24
CA VAL A 163 -2.94 -1.37 9.30
C VAL A 163 -1.64 -1.01 8.58
N MET A 164 -1.49 0.22 8.08
CA MET A 164 -0.26 0.67 7.43
C MET A 164 0.93 0.66 8.41
N LYS A 165 0.70 1.08 9.65
CA LYS A 165 1.70 1.04 10.74
C LYS A 165 2.15 -0.36 11.07
N LEU A 166 1.22 -1.31 11.11
CA LEU A 166 1.51 -2.71 11.38
C LEU A 166 2.47 -3.30 10.34
N LEU A 167 2.29 -2.90 9.08
CA LEU A 167 3.10 -3.30 7.94
C LEU A 167 4.39 -2.47 7.77
N ASP A 168 4.59 -1.47 8.63
CA ASP A 168 5.64 -0.45 8.49
C ASP A 168 5.69 0.08 7.05
N ALA A 169 4.51 0.47 6.56
CA ALA A 169 4.30 0.83 5.17
C ALA A 169 4.82 2.23 4.86
N THR A 170 5.39 2.38 3.66
CA THR A 170 5.81 3.66 3.07
C THR A 170 5.30 3.74 1.65
N ALA A 171 4.74 4.88 1.26
CA ALA A 171 4.48 5.15 -0.15
C ALA A 171 5.83 5.46 -0.80
N GLU A 172 6.21 4.76 -1.85
CA GLU A 172 7.48 4.98 -2.58
C GLU A 172 7.24 5.72 -3.90
N GLU A 173 6.09 5.49 -4.53
CA GLU A 173 5.69 6.11 -5.80
C GLU A 173 4.17 6.27 -5.83
N ILE A 174 3.70 7.41 -6.31
CA ILE A 174 2.30 7.65 -6.63
C ILE A 174 2.30 8.28 -8.03
N THR A 175 1.66 7.63 -8.99
CA THR A 175 1.57 8.13 -10.36
C THR A 175 0.12 8.14 -10.81
N LEU A 176 -0.31 9.28 -11.35
CA LEU A 176 -1.53 9.43 -12.11
C LEU A 176 -1.18 9.39 -13.60
N TYR A 177 -1.91 8.58 -14.36
CA TYR A 177 -1.69 8.46 -15.79
C TYR A 177 -2.99 8.22 -16.53
N ARG A 178 -3.01 8.53 -17.82
CA ARG A 178 -4.14 8.22 -18.68
C ARG A 178 -3.80 7.12 -19.66
N GLN A 179 -4.70 6.16 -19.79
CA GLN A 179 -4.59 5.08 -20.76
C GLN A 179 -5.96 4.85 -21.37
N ASP A 180 -6.04 4.81 -22.71
CA ASP A 180 -7.28 4.54 -23.46
C ASP A 180 -8.47 5.44 -23.08
N GLY A 181 -8.19 6.70 -22.69
CA GLY A 181 -9.21 7.68 -22.29
C GLY A 181 -9.62 7.62 -20.82
N ASP A 182 -9.17 6.60 -20.08
CA ASP A 182 -9.38 6.46 -18.64
C ASP A 182 -8.21 7.03 -17.84
N CYS A 183 -8.47 7.42 -16.59
CA CYS A 183 -7.44 7.86 -15.64
C CYS A 183 -7.15 6.74 -14.64
N TYR A 184 -5.90 6.55 -14.31
CA TYR A 184 -5.42 5.53 -13.42
C TYR A 184 -4.51 6.14 -12.35
N MET A 185 -4.55 5.57 -11.16
CA MET A 185 -3.59 5.81 -10.09
C MET A 185 -2.81 4.54 -9.84
N LYS A 186 -1.50 4.59 -10.05
CA LYS A 186 -0.53 3.61 -9.57
C LYS A 186 0.02 4.08 -8.24
N THR A 187 0.04 3.21 -7.25
CA THR A 187 0.73 3.45 -5.98
C THR A 187 1.67 2.28 -5.70
N VAL A 188 2.94 2.57 -5.47
CA VAL A 188 3.90 1.58 -4.97
C VAL A 188 4.06 1.78 -3.48
N VAL A 189 3.64 0.77 -2.71
CA VAL A 189 3.78 0.74 -1.26
C VAL A 189 4.88 -0.25 -0.90
N LYS A 190 5.89 0.23 -0.17
CA LYS A 190 6.91 -0.61 0.43
C LYS A 190 6.49 -1.01 1.83
N LEU A 191 6.56 -2.31 2.12
CA LEU A 191 6.29 -2.91 3.41
C LEU A 191 7.59 -3.48 3.98
N ASN A 192 7.84 -3.24 5.26
CA ASN A 192 9.02 -3.79 5.95
C ASN A 192 8.59 -5.00 6.78
N VAL A 193 9.03 -6.18 6.34
CA VAL A 193 8.71 -7.47 6.93
C VAL A 193 9.89 -8.09 7.68
N LYS A 194 10.97 -7.34 7.88
CA LYS A 194 12.21 -7.80 8.52
C LYS A 194 12.00 -8.54 9.84
N ASP A 195 11.15 -7.99 10.72
CA ASP A 195 10.86 -8.62 12.02
C ASP A 195 10.20 -10.00 11.82
N CYS A 196 9.36 -10.15 10.79
CA CYS A 196 8.74 -11.41 10.43
C CYS A 196 9.78 -12.39 9.86
N VAL A 197 10.64 -11.91 8.95
CA VAL A 197 11.70 -12.70 8.31
C VAL A 197 12.72 -13.21 9.33
N ALA A 198 13.17 -12.35 10.25
CA ALA A 198 14.12 -12.72 11.28
C ALA A 198 13.59 -13.86 12.17
N GLU A 199 12.29 -13.88 12.46
CA GLU A 199 11.67 -14.94 13.24
C GLU A 199 11.55 -16.25 12.45
N ILE A 200 11.24 -16.19 11.15
CA ILE A 200 11.25 -17.35 10.24
C ILE A 200 12.65 -17.97 10.17
N ASN A 201 13.67 -17.14 9.96
CA ASN A 201 15.07 -17.57 9.82
C ASN A 201 15.62 -18.26 11.08
N LYS A 202 15.16 -17.88 12.28
CA LYS A 202 15.56 -18.54 13.55
C LYS A 202 15.11 -19.99 13.62
N GLN A 203 13.96 -20.30 13.03
CA GLN A 203 13.35 -21.62 13.15
C GLN A 203 13.59 -22.48 11.91
N ILE A 204 13.72 -21.84 10.74
CA ILE A 204 14.08 -22.48 9.48
C ILE A 204 15.21 -21.68 8.82
N PRO A 205 16.48 -22.02 9.06
CA PRO A 205 17.63 -21.29 8.52
C PRO A 205 17.83 -21.45 6.99
N VAL A 206 16.87 -22.10 6.30
CA VAL A 206 16.97 -22.46 4.87
C VAL A 206 16.19 -21.51 3.96
N VAL A 207 15.27 -20.68 4.49
CA VAL A 207 14.39 -19.81 3.69
C VAL A 207 14.78 -18.34 3.84
N GLN A 208 15.62 -17.81 2.93
CA GLN A 208 16.04 -16.40 2.97
C GLN A 208 14.98 -15.46 2.38
N ILE A 209 13.97 -15.08 3.14
CA ILE A 209 12.95 -14.11 2.68
C ILE A 209 13.56 -12.69 2.70
N ALA A 210 13.25 -11.82 1.73
CA ALA A 210 13.69 -10.43 1.76
C ALA A 210 12.97 -9.67 2.87
N ASP A 211 13.70 -8.77 3.53
CA ASP A 211 13.21 -7.91 4.59
C ASP A 211 12.14 -6.90 4.13
N VAL A 212 11.95 -6.76 2.81
CA VAL A 212 11.10 -5.75 2.20
C VAL A 212 10.27 -6.34 1.07
N ILE A 213 9.00 -5.96 1.03
CA ILE A 213 8.04 -6.29 -0.04
C ILE A 213 7.57 -4.99 -0.68
N TYR A 214 7.48 -4.94 -2.01
CA TYR A 214 6.84 -3.85 -2.72
C TYR A 214 5.50 -4.32 -3.31
N CYS A 215 4.43 -3.65 -2.93
CA CYS A 215 3.10 -3.83 -3.49
C CYS A 215 2.83 -2.70 -4.47
N THR A 216 2.65 -3.02 -5.74
CA THR A 216 2.18 -2.04 -6.74
C THR A 216 0.69 -2.22 -6.92
N ILE A 217 -0.06 -1.18 -6.63
CA ILE A 217 -1.52 -1.15 -6.66
C ILE A 217 -1.93 -0.23 -7.81
N VAL A 218 -2.83 -0.70 -8.67
CA VAL A 218 -3.38 0.11 -9.78
C VAL A 218 -4.89 0.20 -9.63
N ASN A 219 -5.38 1.44 -9.63
CA ASN A 219 -6.81 1.76 -9.60
C ASN A 219 -7.17 2.59 -10.81
N LYS A 220 -8.34 2.34 -11.40
CA LYS A 220 -9.00 3.29 -12.28
C LYS A 220 -9.69 4.34 -11.41
N VAL A 221 -9.43 5.61 -11.70
CA VAL A 221 -9.84 6.74 -10.88
C VAL A 221 -10.53 7.81 -11.72
N THR A 222 -11.30 8.66 -11.06
CA THR A 222 -11.86 9.87 -11.66
C THR A 222 -11.69 11.04 -10.71
N VAL A 223 -11.66 12.24 -11.26
CA VAL A 223 -11.74 13.48 -10.49
C VAL A 223 -13.16 13.97 -10.61
N GLU A 224 -13.89 14.00 -9.49
CA GLU A 224 -15.30 14.35 -9.47
C GLU A 224 -15.56 15.61 -8.64
N ASP A 225 -16.49 16.42 -9.15
CA ASP A 225 -17.10 17.52 -8.42
C ASP A 225 -18.28 17.02 -7.60
N LYS A 226 -18.45 17.58 -6.40
CA LYS A 226 -19.57 17.20 -5.54
C LYS A 226 -20.81 17.99 -5.92
N LYS A 227 -21.96 17.30 -6.01
CA LYS A 227 -23.25 17.97 -6.07
C LYS A 227 -23.83 18.16 -4.67
N VAL A 228 -23.99 19.40 -4.25
CA VAL A 228 -24.67 19.76 -3.00
C VAL A 228 -25.96 20.48 -3.36
N LEU A 229 -27.10 19.86 -3.04
CA LEU A 229 -28.44 20.41 -3.31
C LEU A 229 -28.66 20.83 -4.78
N GLY A 230 -28.10 20.06 -5.73
CA GLY A 230 -28.22 20.32 -7.16
C GLY A 230 -27.22 21.34 -7.73
N ILE A 231 -26.38 21.95 -6.87
CA ILE A 231 -25.27 22.82 -7.28
C ILE A 231 -24.00 21.99 -7.37
N THR A 232 -23.30 22.05 -8.49
CA THR A 232 -21.98 21.44 -8.65
C THR A 232 -20.96 22.33 -7.96
N VAL A 233 -20.33 21.82 -6.91
CA VAL A 233 -19.22 22.43 -6.21
C VAL A 233 -17.96 21.77 -6.74
N ASN A 234 -17.04 22.58 -7.27
CA ASN A 234 -15.74 22.10 -7.69
C ASN A 234 -14.96 21.65 -6.45
N GLU A 235 -15.04 20.36 -6.13
CA GLU A 235 -14.24 19.75 -5.06
C GLU A 235 -13.05 19.01 -5.65
N GLY A 236 -13.03 18.70 -6.96
CA GLY A 236 -11.93 18.02 -7.64
C GLY A 236 -11.42 16.79 -6.91
N VAL A 237 -12.33 15.96 -6.38
CA VAL A 237 -11.97 14.86 -5.46
C VAL A 237 -11.57 13.63 -6.26
N LEU A 238 -10.43 13.04 -5.91
CA LEU A 238 -10.01 11.76 -6.44
C LEU A 238 -10.95 10.65 -5.93
N THR A 239 -11.64 9.98 -6.85
CA THR A 239 -12.59 8.91 -6.58
C THR A 239 -12.16 7.63 -7.27
N GLN A 240 -12.27 6.50 -6.58
CA GLN A 240 -11.95 5.18 -7.14
C GLN A 240 -13.16 4.68 -7.91
N LYS A 241 -12.95 4.31 -9.18
CA LYS A 241 -13.97 3.66 -10.00
C LYS A 241 -13.83 2.14 -9.96
N GLU A 242 -12.60 1.66 -10.03
CA GLU A 242 -12.32 0.24 -10.15
C GLU A 242 -10.93 -0.08 -9.61
N PHE A 243 -10.82 -1.17 -8.86
CA PHE A 243 -9.53 -1.79 -8.55
C PHE A 243 -9.10 -2.64 -9.75
N VAL A 244 -7.93 -2.35 -10.32
CA VAL A 244 -7.47 -2.98 -11.57
C VAL A 244 -6.55 -4.15 -11.27
N SER A 245 -5.54 -3.96 -10.42
CA SER A 245 -4.59 -5.02 -10.08
C SER A 245 -3.74 -4.69 -8.86
N VAL A 246 -3.20 -5.73 -8.23
CA VAL A 246 -2.01 -5.65 -7.38
C VAL A 246 -0.90 -6.53 -7.95
N THR A 247 0.35 -6.07 -7.83
CA THR A 247 1.53 -6.89 -8.07
C THR A 247 2.46 -6.83 -6.88
N VAL A 248 3.19 -7.91 -6.65
CA VAL A 248 4.22 -7.98 -5.60
C VAL A 248 5.57 -8.15 -6.27
N ASN A 249 6.50 -7.25 -5.99
CA ASN A 249 7.82 -7.21 -6.61
C ASN A 249 7.76 -7.35 -8.15
N ASP A 250 6.81 -6.64 -8.78
CA ASP A 250 6.56 -6.64 -10.24
C ASP A 250 6.05 -7.99 -10.82
N ARG A 251 5.37 -8.79 -10.00
CA ARG A 251 4.68 -10.01 -10.46
C ARG A 251 3.20 -10.00 -10.14
N HIS A 252 2.39 -10.23 -11.16
CA HIS A 252 0.94 -10.40 -11.04
C HIS A 252 0.55 -11.87 -11.17
N SER A 253 -0.23 -12.39 -10.22
CA SER A 253 -0.96 -13.65 -10.37
C SER A 253 -2.14 -13.67 -9.40
N GLU A 254 -3.23 -14.35 -9.75
CA GLU A 254 -4.38 -14.59 -8.85
C GLU A 254 -3.94 -15.26 -7.53
N ILE A 255 -2.82 -15.98 -7.56
CA ILE A 255 -2.22 -16.63 -6.40
C ILE A 255 -1.52 -15.60 -5.49
N THR A 256 -0.94 -14.55 -6.07
CA THR A 256 -0.30 -13.46 -5.33
C THR A 256 -1.30 -12.78 -4.41
N GLU A 257 -2.50 -12.47 -4.91
CA GLU A 257 -3.59 -11.89 -4.11
C GLU A 257 -4.00 -12.81 -2.96
N LYS A 258 -4.23 -14.10 -3.23
CA LYS A 258 -4.61 -15.08 -2.19
C LYS A 258 -3.55 -15.24 -1.09
N VAL A 259 -2.27 -15.20 -1.47
CA VAL A 259 -1.16 -15.28 -0.50
C VAL A 259 -1.06 -14.00 0.33
N LEU A 260 -1.25 -12.83 -0.27
CA LEU A 260 -1.29 -11.56 0.44
C LEU A 260 -2.52 -11.45 1.36
N ASP A 261 -3.70 -11.85 0.89
CA ASP A 261 -4.92 -11.94 1.69
C ASP A 261 -4.69 -12.83 2.91
N ALA A 262 -4.13 -14.03 2.71
CA ALA A 262 -3.81 -14.92 3.82
C ALA A 262 -2.85 -14.26 4.83
N LEU A 263 -1.85 -13.51 4.33
CA LEU A 263 -0.89 -12.81 5.18
C LEU A 263 -1.56 -11.66 5.96
N PHE A 264 -2.45 -10.90 5.33
CA PHE A 264 -3.19 -9.79 5.96
C PHE A 264 -4.28 -10.27 6.95
N ILE A 265 -4.96 -11.38 6.64
CA ILE A 265 -5.89 -12.02 7.58
C ILE A 265 -5.14 -12.43 8.85
N VAL A 266 -3.95 -13.00 8.70
CA VAL A 266 -3.10 -13.42 9.83
C VAL A 266 -2.61 -12.22 10.65
N LEU A 267 -2.43 -11.06 10.01
CA LEU A 267 -2.06 -9.80 10.64
C LEU A 267 -3.21 -9.12 11.40
N THR A 268 -4.45 -9.48 11.10
CA THR A 268 -5.63 -8.83 11.68
C THR A 268 -5.80 -9.21 13.16
N GLU A 269 -6.12 -8.23 14.01
CA GLU A 269 -6.42 -8.48 15.43
C GLU A 269 -7.66 -9.36 15.60
N GLU A 270 -7.69 -10.17 16.66
CA GLU A 270 -8.85 -11.01 16.97
C GLU A 270 -10.10 -10.17 17.17
N GLY A 271 -11.12 -10.43 16.36
CA GLY A 271 -12.42 -9.77 16.46
C GLY A 271 -12.55 -8.51 15.60
N LYS A 272 -11.52 -8.17 14.82
CA LYS A 272 -11.63 -7.21 13.71
C LYS A 272 -11.93 -7.95 12.39
N GLU A 273 -12.54 -7.26 11.45
CA GLU A 273 -12.75 -7.80 10.10
C GLU A 273 -11.39 -8.06 9.43
N PRO A 274 -11.22 -9.22 8.77
CA PRO A 274 -9.97 -9.57 8.11
C PRO A 274 -9.58 -8.53 7.06
N ALA A 275 -8.37 -7.98 7.19
CA ALA A 275 -7.77 -7.17 6.15
C ALA A 275 -7.43 -8.06 4.95
N THR A 276 -7.87 -7.66 3.76
CA THR A 276 -7.51 -8.25 2.46
C THR A 276 -6.70 -7.24 1.66
N VAL A 277 -6.09 -7.66 0.55
CA VAL A 277 -5.50 -6.81 -0.48
C VAL A 277 -6.48 -5.71 -0.87
N ARG A 278 -7.75 -6.04 -1.04
CA ARG A 278 -8.78 -5.08 -1.41
C ARG A 278 -9.02 -4.05 -0.32
N VAL A 279 -9.10 -4.47 0.93
CA VAL A 279 -9.21 -3.54 2.08
C VAL A 279 -7.99 -2.63 2.18
N ILE A 280 -6.79 -3.17 1.97
CA ILE A 280 -5.55 -2.38 1.97
C ILE A 280 -5.51 -1.41 0.80
N ASN A 281 -5.94 -1.84 -0.39
CA ASN A 281 -6.14 -0.96 -1.53
C ASN A 281 -7.07 0.20 -1.18
N ASP A 282 -8.23 -0.11 -0.60
CA ASP A 282 -9.24 0.89 -0.26
C ASP A 282 -8.71 1.86 0.81
N TYR A 283 -7.92 1.38 1.78
CA TYR A 283 -7.24 2.23 2.76
C TYR A 283 -6.15 3.11 2.14
N VAL A 284 -5.29 2.56 1.28
CA VAL A 284 -4.26 3.34 0.56
C VAL A 284 -4.93 4.41 -0.29
N PHE A 285 -5.95 4.03 -1.07
CA PHE A 285 -6.71 4.95 -1.91
C PHE A 285 -7.38 6.04 -1.07
N MET A 286 -8.06 5.66 0.02
CA MET A 286 -8.74 6.60 0.91
C MET A 286 -7.75 7.62 1.49
N LEU A 287 -6.61 7.16 2.01
CA LEU A 287 -5.60 8.04 2.60
C LEU A 287 -5.02 9.02 1.56
N VAL A 288 -4.70 8.54 0.36
CA VAL A 288 -4.21 9.39 -0.74
C VAL A 288 -5.29 10.37 -1.21
N SER A 289 -6.54 9.92 -1.36
CA SER A 289 -7.66 10.77 -1.76
C SER A 289 -7.95 11.86 -0.75
N LEU A 290 -8.00 11.53 0.56
CA LEU A 290 -8.14 12.51 1.63
C LEU A 290 -6.98 13.50 1.65
N PHE A 291 -5.75 13.01 1.48
CA PHE A 291 -4.56 13.83 1.38
C PHE A 291 -4.69 14.87 0.27
N CYS A 292 -4.96 14.43 -0.95
CA CYS A 292 -5.15 15.31 -2.11
C CYS A 292 -6.30 16.30 -1.90
N LYS A 293 -7.45 15.82 -1.42
CA LYS A 293 -8.62 16.66 -1.15
C LYS A 293 -8.32 17.80 -0.18
N ASN A 294 -7.55 17.53 0.87
CA ASN A 294 -7.22 18.53 1.89
C ASN A 294 -6.09 19.47 1.45
N ILE A 295 -5.36 19.16 0.36
CA ILE A 295 -4.52 20.14 -0.35
C ILE A 295 -5.39 21.09 -1.15
N GLY A 296 -6.37 20.57 -1.90
CA GLY A 296 -7.27 21.36 -2.73
C GLY A 296 -7.97 20.53 -3.79
N ALA A 297 -8.79 21.18 -4.63
CA ALA A 297 -9.45 20.52 -5.75
C ALA A 297 -8.43 20.16 -6.85
N ILE A 298 -8.41 18.92 -7.31
CA ILE A 298 -7.56 18.52 -8.43
C ILE A 298 -8.11 19.16 -9.72
N GLY A 299 -7.39 20.12 -10.28
CA GLY A 299 -7.85 20.90 -11.43
C GLY A 299 -7.45 20.26 -12.77
N THR A 300 -6.15 20.19 -13.02
CA THR A 300 -5.59 19.65 -14.27
C THR A 300 -4.42 18.75 -13.91
N VAL A 301 -4.43 17.51 -14.40
CA VAL A 301 -3.23 16.67 -14.40
C VAL A 301 -2.45 17.09 -15.65
N VAL A 302 -1.34 17.81 -15.48
CA VAL A 302 -0.64 18.48 -16.59
C VAL A 302 0.05 17.42 -17.45
N GLN A 303 -0.31 17.38 -18.73
CA GLN A 303 0.16 16.40 -19.70
C GLN A 303 1.65 16.62 -20.01
N GLY A 304 2.50 15.65 -19.67
CA GLY A 304 3.82 15.56 -20.29
C GLY A 304 3.66 15.35 -21.79
N GLU A 305 4.36 16.15 -22.61
CA GLU A 305 4.32 15.97 -24.06
C GLU A 305 4.76 14.55 -24.46
N PRO A 306 4.15 13.95 -25.49
CA PRO A 306 4.50 12.60 -25.94
C PRO A 306 5.94 12.55 -26.43
N PHE A 307 6.82 11.89 -25.68
CA PHE A 307 8.16 11.57 -26.16
C PHE A 307 8.10 10.30 -27.03
N TYR A 308 8.32 10.46 -28.34
CA TYR A 308 8.44 9.34 -29.28
C TYR A 308 9.79 8.63 -29.08
N GLY A 309 9.90 7.82 -28.03
CA GLY A 309 10.92 6.78 -27.90
C GLY A 309 10.40 5.48 -28.51
N ILE A 310 11.26 4.74 -29.20
CA ILE A 310 10.95 3.43 -29.80
C ILE A 310 10.73 2.43 -28.65
N GLU A 311 9.54 2.43 -28.03
CA GLU A 311 8.93 1.40 -27.16
C GLU A 311 7.73 2.02 -26.42
N GLY A 312 6.55 2.00 -27.05
CA GLY A 312 5.28 2.32 -26.39
C GLY A 312 5.02 3.82 -26.09
N ILE A 313 3.79 4.26 -26.32
CA ILE A 313 3.35 5.61 -25.92
C ILE A 313 3.17 5.59 -24.40
N ASN A 314 3.99 6.35 -23.66
CA ASN A 314 3.89 6.48 -22.21
C ASN A 314 3.27 7.85 -21.88
N PHE A 315 2.02 7.87 -21.42
CA PHE A 315 1.32 9.07 -20.97
C PHE A 315 1.47 9.20 -19.45
N GLN A 316 2.67 9.54 -18.97
CA GLN A 316 2.86 9.92 -17.57
C GLN A 316 2.69 11.44 -17.44
N THR A 317 1.90 11.86 -16.45
CA THR A 317 1.92 13.26 -16.01
C THR A 317 2.90 13.34 -14.86
N ASP A 318 3.98 14.11 -14.97
CA ASP A 318 4.93 14.21 -13.84
C ASP A 318 4.43 15.14 -12.72
N GLU A 319 3.32 15.85 -12.96
CA GLU A 319 2.83 16.92 -12.13
C GLU A 319 1.29 16.96 -12.01
N ILE A 320 0.81 17.36 -10.82
CA ILE A 320 -0.59 17.48 -10.45
C ILE A 320 -0.86 18.91 -10.00
N THR A 321 -1.84 19.59 -10.60
CA THR A 321 -2.25 20.93 -10.18
C THR A 321 -3.46 20.89 -9.26
N PHE A 322 -3.30 21.47 -8.08
CA PHE A 322 -4.34 21.71 -7.08
C PHE A 322 -4.85 23.14 -7.18
N LEU A 323 -6.16 23.29 -7.05
CA LEU A 323 -6.89 24.55 -7.04
C LEU A 323 -7.48 24.80 -5.64
N PRO A 324 -7.70 26.07 -5.27
CA PRO A 324 -8.28 26.43 -3.97
C PRO A 324 -9.66 25.84 -3.69
#